data_AF-A0A841VW82-F1
#
_entry.id   AF-A0A841VW82-F1
#
_cell.length_a   1.000
_cell.length_b   1.000
_cell.length_c   1.000
_cell.angle_alpha   90.00
_cell.angle_beta   90.00
_cell.angle_gamma   90.00
#
_symmetry.space_group_name_H-M   'P 1'
#
loop_
_entity.id
_entity.type
_entity.pdbx_description
1 polymer ?
#
loop_
_entity_poly.entity_id
_entity_poly.type
_entity_poly.pdbx_seq_one_letter_code
_entity_poly.pdbx_strand_id
1 'polypeptide(L)'
;MLTLEPEQTTTLDYSVVNASIQETFTAIDKFEWQAIDELRLMRDKGYYQDGGHKSFEVYCESELTKHGGYRRVRDLLSAKKVVDTLPEELREKVTKPSQTRSLLRLVKTPDKLHEAVAIAAKEKPFPTAADFAKAVQQVAPMVKRATKSENPKTQLCKSARISSQSHPRYGESGVIEADAPNNYQQIVTFSDGERLLINNADLAGLNDAIVCESSGRTYPKEYSEAIAAIEERHKQELERLSQELRIGLQAEAGVKAESQVQEQIQSLQNLYKQQKEQNIQLQQRLSEMEGLQRLEIENQQLQQRIQELERAVEQRPSQEWGNTMTQQATKALNKQVKQALEKTIDLRSLAVEPPKENAQECLRLMGMALKNLASAMNNTQALEAAAIILGSEPTPQAIA
;
A
#
# COMPACT_ATOMS: atom_id res chain seq x y z
N MET A 1 -24.35 6.64 -57.77
CA MET A 1 -24.91 7.81 -57.06
C MET A 1 -25.94 7.30 -56.07
N LEU A 2 -25.55 7.20 -54.80
CA LEU A 2 -26.42 6.83 -53.68
C LEU A 2 -26.31 7.98 -52.68
N THR A 3 -27.34 8.83 -52.67
CA THR A 3 -27.50 9.94 -51.72
C THR A 3 -27.99 9.37 -50.40
N LEU A 4 -27.12 9.37 -49.38
CA LEU A 4 -27.49 9.14 -47.99
C LEU A 4 -28.16 10.41 -47.46
N GLU A 5 -29.39 10.28 -46.99
CA GLU A 5 -30.11 11.35 -46.30
C GLU A 5 -29.41 11.71 -44.98
N PRO A 6 -29.31 13.01 -44.64
CA PRO A 6 -28.70 13.44 -43.39
C PRO A 6 -29.63 13.07 -42.22
N GLU A 7 -29.16 12.16 -41.36
CA GLU A 7 -29.75 11.91 -40.05
C GLU A 7 -29.89 13.24 -39.29
N GLN A 8 -31.09 13.49 -38.76
CA GLN A 8 -31.36 14.58 -37.84
C GLN A 8 -30.53 14.35 -36.56
N THR A 9 -29.35 14.96 -36.51
CA THR A 9 -28.56 15.08 -35.30
C THR A 9 -29.30 16.01 -34.36
N THR A 10 -30.13 15.45 -33.49
CA THR A 10 -30.62 16.16 -32.30
C THR A 10 -29.40 16.65 -31.55
N THR A 11 -29.20 17.97 -31.53
CA THR A 11 -28.14 18.64 -30.76
C THR A 11 -28.23 18.15 -29.32
N LEU A 12 -27.27 17.31 -28.92
CA LEU A 12 -27.13 16.84 -27.54
C LEU A 12 -27.02 18.07 -26.64
N ASP A 13 -27.99 18.24 -25.76
CA ASP A 13 -27.99 19.33 -24.80
C ASP A 13 -26.95 19.03 -23.71
N TYR A 14 -25.73 19.54 -23.93
CA TYR A 14 -24.60 19.35 -23.02
C TYR A 14 -24.89 19.86 -21.60
N SER A 15 -25.89 20.72 -21.40
CA SER A 15 -26.28 21.17 -20.07
C SER A 15 -26.91 20.05 -19.24
N VAL A 16 -27.75 19.20 -19.86
CA VAL A 16 -28.38 18.03 -19.22
C VAL A 16 -27.34 16.96 -18.89
N VAL A 17 -26.39 16.73 -19.81
CA VAL A 17 -25.29 15.79 -19.59
C VAL A 17 -24.38 16.26 -18.46
N ASN A 18 -24.05 17.55 -18.42
CA ASN A 18 -23.18 18.10 -17.38
C ASN A 18 -23.87 18.10 -15.99
N ALA A 19 -25.18 18.39 -15.93
CA ALA A 19 -25.96 18.26 -14.69
C ALA A 19 -26.02 16.81 -14.21
N SER A 20 -26.26 15.85 -15.09
CA SER A 20 -26.23 14.41 -14.76
C SER A 20 -24.85 13.98 -14.26
N ILE A 21 -23.77 14.45 -14.87
CA ILE A 21 -22.40 14.16 -14.42
C ILE A 21 -22.16 14.73 -13.02
N GLN A 22 -22.56 15.97 -12.76
CA GLN A 22 -22.45 16.59 -11.43
C GLN A 22 -23.29 15.86 -10.37
N GLU A 23 -24.50 15.43 -10.72
CA GLU A 23 -25.32 14.59 -9.84
C GLU A 23 -24.64 13.24 -9.55
N THR A 24 -23.98 12.63 -10.54
CA THR A 24 -23.22 11.40 -10.31
C THR A 24 -22.00 11.61 -9.41
N PHE A 25 -21.23 12.69 -9.60
CA PHE A 25 -20.09 12.98 -8.74
C PHE A 25 -20.53 13.30 -7.31
N THR A 26 -21.55 14.12 -7.13
CA THR A 26 -22.09 14.39 -5.78
C THR A 26 -22.68 13.15 -5.11
N ALA A 27 -23.23 12.20 -5.87
CA ALA A 27 -23.66 10.90 -5.35
C ALA A 27 -22.47 10.02 -4.96
N ILE A 28 -21.39 10.03 -5.74
CA ILE A 28 -20.14 9.33 -5.44
C ILE A 28 -19.51 9.89 -4.17
N ASP A 29 -19.38 11.22 -4.05
CA ASP A 29 -18.81 11.86 -2.85
C ASP A 29 -19.61 11.49 -1.60
N LYS A 30 -20.95 11.57 -1.66
CA LYS A 30 -21.82 11.15 -0.55
C LYS A 30 -21.62 9.67 -0.19
N PHE A 31 -21.42 8.81 -1.18
CA PHE A 31 -21.15 7.40 -0.96
C PHE A 31 -19.78 7.18 -0.31
N GLU A 32 -18.74 7.90 -0.75
CA GLU A 32 -17.40 7.82 -0.15
C GLU A 32 -17.40 8.26 1.32
N TRP A 33 -18.07 9.36 1.64
CA TRP A 33 -18.20 9.82 3.02
C TRP A 33 -18.92 8.80 3.91
N GLN A 34 -20.04 8.25 3.45
CA GLN A 34 -20.72 7.16 4.14
C GLN A 34 -19.80 5.93 4.28
N ALA A 35 -19.03 5.63 3.22
CA ALA A 35 -18.12 4.49 3.19
C ALA A 35 -17.05 4.56 4.27
N ILE A 36 -16.42 5.72 4.36
CA ILE A 36 -15.38 6.00 5.35
C ILE A 36 -15.95 5.92 6.77
N ASP A 37 -17.13 6.50 7.01
CA ASP A 37 -17.72 6.53 8.35
C ASP A 37 -18.15 5.12 8.83
N GLU A 38 -18.75 4.30 7.97
CA GLU A 38 -19.09 2.92 8.34
C GLU A 38 -17.84 2.04 8.53
N LEU A 39 -16.78 2.23 7.73
CA LEU A 39 -15.51 1.52 7.91
C LEU A 39 -14.81 1.93 9.21
N ARG A 40 -14.82 3.23 9.55
CA ARG A 40 -14.35 3.72 10.85
C ARG A 40 -15.15 3.10 11.99
N LEU A 41 -16.47 3.07 11.88
CA LEU A 41 -17.33 2.43 12.88
C LEU A 41 -17.04 0.93 13.03
N MET A 42 -16.79 0.21 11.93
CA MET A 42 -16.40 -1.20 11.94
C MET A 42 -15.07 -1.42 12.68
N ARG A 43 -14.07 -0.55 12.42
CA ARG A 43 -12.76 -0.60 13.07
C ARG A 43 -12.87 -0.30 14.56
N ASP A 44 -13.46 0.84 14.90
CA ASP A 44 -13.47 1.40 16.25
C ASP A 44 -14.29 0.54 17.21
N LYS A 45 -15.34 -0.12 16.70
CA LYS A 45 -16.18 -1.01 17.50
C LYS A 45 -15.84 -2.50 17.37
N GLY A 46 -14.78 -2.84 16.63
CA GLY A 46 -14.28 -4.22 16.54
C GLY A 46 -15.20 -5.20 15.79
N TYR A 47 -16.13 -4.71 14.99
CA TYR A 47 -17.19 -5.54 14.38
C TYR A 47 -16.69 -6.55 13.34
N TYR A 48 -15.48 -6.36 12.84
CA TYR A 48 -14.83 -7.33 11.95
C TYR A 48 -14.57 -8.68 12.64
N GLN A 49 -14.45 -8.70 13.97
CA GLN A 49 -14.22 -9.91 14.77
C GLN A 49 -15.43 -10.84 14.76
N ASP A 50 -16.65 -10.28 14.76
CA ASP A 50 -17.90 -11.06 14.66
C ASP A 50 -18.06 -11.74 13.29
N GLY A 51 -17.40 -11.18 12.27
CA GLY A 51 -17.28 -11.80 10.95
C GLY A 51 -16.22 -12.91 10.88
N GLY A 52 -15.52 -13.20 11.98
CA GLY A 52 -14.46 -14.20 12.05
C GLY A 52 -13.07 -13.69 11.64
N HIS A 53 -12.89 -12.37 11.52
CA HIS A 53 -11.61 -11.78 11.09
C HIS A 53 -10.74 -11.38 12.29
N LYS A 54 -9.45 -11.71 12.23
CA LYS A 54 -8.51 -11.49 13.35
C LYS A 54 -8.06 -10.04 13.50
N SER A 55 -8.04 -9.27 12.41
CA SER A 55 -7.70 -7.84 12.41
C SER A 55 -8.54 -7.10 11.37
N PHE A 56 -8.62 -5.78 11.52
CA PHE A 56 -9.38 -4.93 10.59
C PHE A 56 -8.72 -4.91 9.20
N GLU A 57 -7.40 -4.99 9.13
CA GLU A 57 -6.63 -5.04 7.88
C GLU A 57 -6.94 -6.32 7.11
N VAL A 58 -6.95 -7.47 7.80
CA VAL A 58 -7.33 -8.76 7.20
C VAL A 58 -8.78 -8.76 6.73
N TYR A 59 -9.67 -8.10 7.48
CA TYR A 59 -11.06 -7.89 7.05
C TYR A 59 -11.14 -7.07 5.77
N CYS A 60 -10.42 -5.93 5.69
CA CYS A 60 -10.37 -5.09 4.50
C CYS A 60 -9.78 -5.83 3.30
N GLU A 61 -8.64 -6.52 3.46
CA GLU A 61 -7.99 -7.28 2.39
C GLU A 61 -8.81 -8.49 1.93
N SER A 62 -9.56 -9.15 2.82
CA SER A 62 -10.36 -10.31 2.41
C SER A 62 -11.70 -9.93 1.80
N GLU A 63 -12.38 -8.91 2.33
CA GLU A 63 -13.74 -8.53 1.92
C GLU A 63 -13.75 -7.53 0.76
N LEU A 64 -12.83 -6.55 0.72
CA LEU A 64 -12.73 -5.61 -0.40
C LEU A 64 -12.27 -6.33 -1.68
N THR A 65 -11.36 -7.29 -1.54
CA THR A 65 -10.72 -7.97 -2.68
C THR A 65 -11.53 -9.15 -3.21
N LYS A 66 -12.29 -9.88 -2.37
CA LYS A 66 -13.04 -11.08 -2.80
C LYS A 66 -14.51 -10.87 -3.14
N HIS A 67 -15.17 -9.84 -2.59
CA HIS A 67 -16.64 -9.72 -2.68
C HIS A 67 -17.15 -8.42 -3.31
N GLY A 68 -16.29 -7.65 -3.97
CA GLY A 68 -16.72 -6.42 -4.66
C GLY A 68 -17.16 -5.30 -3.70
N GLY A 69 -16.62 -5.29 -2.48
CA GLY A 69 -16.63 -4.11 -1.62
C GLY A 69 -17.75 -3.99 -0.58
N TYR A 70 -18.00 -2.74 -0.21
CA TYR A 70 -18.69 -2.18 0.97
C TYR A 70 -20.07 -2.74 1.36
N ARG A 71 -20.76 -3.52 0.51
CA ARG A 71 -22.08 -4.10 0.84
C ARG A 71 -22.04 -4.99 2.08
N ARG A 72 -20.95 -5.74 2.27
CA ARG A 72 -20.80 -6.67 3.41
C ARG A 72 -20.56 -5.94 4.74
N VAL A 73 -19.91 -4.77 4.71
CA VAL A 73 -19.76 -3.86 5.87
C VAL A 73 -21.14 -3.46 6.39
N ARG A 74 -22.00 -3.01 5.48
CA ARG A 74 -23.36 -2.58 5.82
C ARG A 74 -24.20 -3.73 6.39
N ASP A 75 -24.08 -4.93 5.83
CA ASP A 75 -24.79 -6.11 6.31
C ASP A 75 -24.32 -6.55 7.70
N LEU A 76 -23.02 -6.50 7.98
CA LEU A 76 -22.45 -6.79 9.31
C LEU A 76 -22.88 -5.76 10.35
N LEU A 77 -22.82 -4.47 10.01
CA LEU A 77 -23.31 -3.38 10.86
C LEU A 77 -24.79 -3.52 11.18
N SER A 78 -25.57 -3.87 10.17
CA SER A 78 -27.00 -4.09 10.30
C SER A 78 -27.29 -5.31 11.18
N ALA A 79 -26.57 -6.41 10.99
CA ALA A 79 -26.70 -7.59 11.81
C ALA A 79 -26.36 -7.34 13.29
N LYS A 80 -25.29 -6.58 13.56
CA LYS A 80 -24.91 -6.23 14.91
C LYS A 80 -25.94 -5.35 15.61
N LYS A 81 -26.56 -4.38 14.92
CA LYS A 81 -27.68 -3.59 15.48
C LYS A 81 -28.84 -4.48 15.94
N VAL A 82 -29.12 -5.56 15.21
CA VAL A 82 -30.13 -6.55 15.60
C VAL A 82 -29.68 -7.37 16.81
N VAL A 83 -28.41 -7.80 16.85
CA VAL A 83 -27.86 -8.59 17.97
C VAL A 83 -27.75 -7.76 19.26
N ASP A 84 -27.29 -6.51 19.17
CA ASP A 84 -27.15 -5.61 20.33
C ASP A 84 -28.49 -5.30 20.98
N THR A 85 -29.58 -5.26 20.18
CA THR A 85 -30.94 -5.03 20.68
C THR A 85 -31.62 -6.30 21.23
N LEU A 86 -31.01 -7.48 21.06
CA LEU A 86 -31.50 -8.74 21.63
C LEU A 86 -30.99 -8.97 23.06
N PRO A 87 -31.77 -9.66 23.93
CA PRO A 87 -31.32 -10.14 25.23
C PRO A 87 -30.25 -11.22 25.05
N GLU A 88 -29.35 -11.35 26.02
CA GLU A 88 -28.17 -12.26 25.95
C GLU A 88 -28.54 -13.70 25.57
N GLU A 89 -29.66 -14.21 26.08
CA GLU A 89 -30.16 -15.57 25.83
C GLU A 89 -30.53 -15.85 24.36
N LEU A 90 -30.88 -14.81 23.60
CA LEU A 90 -31.35 -14.94 22.21
C LEU A 90 -30.28 -14.54 21.19
N ARG A 91 -29.17 -13.93 21.62
CA ARG A 91 -28.05 -13.55 20.73
C ARG A 91 -27.42 -14.75 20.05
N GLU A 92 -27.27 -15.86 20.78
CA GLU A 92 -26.66 -17.09 20.26
C GLU A 92 -27.50 -17.78 19.17
N LYS A 93 -28.78 -17.42 19.03
CA LYS A 93 -29.69 -18.00 18.03
C LYS A 93 -29.49 -17.39 16.64
N VAL A 94 -28.85 -16.23 16.54
CA VAL A 94 -28.51 -15.57 15.27
C VAL A 94 -27.04 -15.85 14.96
N THR A 95 -26.79 -16.83 14.10
CA THR A 95 -25.43 -17.31 13.82
C THR A 95 -24.81 -16.68 12.58
N LYS A 96 -25.63 -16.14 11.67
CA LYS A 96 -25.15 -15.53 10.42
C LYS A 96 -25.73 -14.12 10.21
N PRO A 97 -24.92 -13.16 9.73
CA PRO A 97 -25.39 -11.80 9.44
C PRO A 97 -26.57 -11.77 8.46
N SER A 98 -26.60 -12.68 7.47
CA SER A 98 -27.67 -12.78 6.47
C SER A 98 -29.04 -13.11 7.06
N GLN A 99 -29.12 -13.67 8.27
CA GLN A 99 -30.37 -14.01 8.95
C GLN A 99 -31.09 -12.76 9.51
N THR A 100 -30.36 -11.67 9.73
CA THR A 100 -30.87 -10.47 10.42
C THR A 100 -31.65 -9.52 9.52
N ARG A 101 -31.61 -9.73 8.19
CA ARG A 101 -32.17 -8.79 7.20
C ARG A 101 -33.66 -8.51 7.42
N SER A 102 -34.44 -9.56 7.75
CA SER A 102 -35.87 -9.43 8.05
C SER A 102 -36.13 -8.80 9.42
N LEU A 103 -35.21 -8.99 10.38
CA LEU A 103 -35.30 -8.49 11.74
C LEU A 103 -34.98 -6.99 11.86
N LEU A 104 -34.19 -6.44 10.93
CA LEU A 104 -33.78 -5.02 10.92
C LEU A 104 -34.93 -4.03 11.06
N ARG A 105 -36.08 -4.33 10.47
CA ARG A 105 -37.26 -3.45 10.54
C ARG A 105 -37.84 -3.35 11.95
N LEU A 106 -37.59 -4.36 12.78
CA LEU A 106 -38.08 -4.44 14.17
C LEU A 106 -37.06 -3.89 15.16
N VAL A 107 -35.87 -3.44 14.73
CA VAL A 107 -34.86 -2.80 15.62
C VAL A 107 -35.41 -1.56 16.33
N LYS A 108 -36.35 -0.84 15.69
CA LYS A 108 -37.03 0.32 16.32
C LYS A 108 -38.11 -0.09 17.34
N THR A 109 -38.46 -1.38 17.40
CA THR A 109 -39.50 -1.95 18.28
C THR A 109 -38.95 -3.21 18.95
N PRO A 110 -38.12 -3.07 20.01
CA PRO A 110 -37.35 -4.17 20.59
C PRO A 110 -38.24 -5.32 21.08
N ASP A 111 -39.41 -5.02 21.67
CA ASP A 111 -40.34 -6.05 22.18
C ASP A 111 -40.78 -7.03 21.08
N LYS A 112 -41.10 -6.50 19.89
CA LYS A 112 -41.49 -7.29 18.72
C LYS A 112 -40.32 -8.06 18.11
N LEU A 113 -39.12 -7.51 18.22
CA LEU A 113 -37.90 -8.17 17.77
C LEU A 113 -37.57 -9.38 18.66
N HIS A 114 -37.74 -9.25 19.98
CA HIS A 114 -37.57 -10.34 20.93
C HIS A 114 -38.58 -11.45 20.69
N GLU A 115 -39.85 -11.10 20.54
CA GLU A 115 -40.94 -12.04 20.28
C GLU A 115 -40.71 -12.80 18.95
N ALA A 116 -40.31 -12.11 17.88
CA ALA A 116 -40.03 -12.74 16.60
C ALA A 116 -38.85 -13.74 16.66
N VAL A 117 -37.79 -13.40 17.41
CA VAL A 117 -36.64 -14.32 17.58
C VAL A 117 -37.00 -15.50 18.50
N ALA A 118 -37.78 -15.27 19.55
CA ALA A 118 -38.25 -16.34 20.43
C ALA A 118 -39.18 -17.33 19.73
N ILE A 119 -40.08 -16.85 18.85
CA ILE A 119 -40.96 -17.71 18.04
C ILE A 119 -40.11 -18.57 17.08
N ALA A 120 -39.16 -17.96 16.37
CA ALA A 120 -38.29 -18.69 15.45
C ALA A 120 -37.41 -19.73 16.18
N ALA A 121 -36.91 -19.40 17.39
CA ALA A 121 -36.09 -20.29 18.20
C ALA A 121 -36.88 -21.45 18.85
N LYS A 122 -38.19 -21.26 19.10
CA LYS A 122 -39.10 -22.33 19.57
C LYS A 122 -39.40 -23.34 18.47
N GLU A 123 -39.56 -22.89 17.23
CA GLU A 123 -39.82 -23.77 16.09
C GLU A 123 -38.57 -24.60 15.70
N LYS A 124 -37.38 -23.97 15.74
CA LYS A 124 -36.12 -24.65 15.45
C LYS A 124 -35.00 -24.16 16.37
N PRO A 125 -34.15 -25.06 16.89
CA PRO A 125 -33.03 -24.68 17.74
C PRO A 125 -31.98 -23.81 17.03
N PHE A 126 -31.88 -23.93 15.70
CA PHE A 126 -31.06 -23.09 14.81
C PHE A 126 -31.90 -22.56 13.64
N PRO A 127 -32.59 -21.42 13.82
CA PRO A 127 -33.48 -20.84 12.82
C PRO A 127 -32.72 -20.30 11.59
N THR A 128 -33.29 -20.48 10.40
CA THR A 128 -32.76 -19.96 9.13
C THR A 128 -33.37 -18.59 8.82
N ALA A 129 -32.80 -17.83 7.88
CA ALA A 129 -33.31 -16.50 7.47
C ALA A 129 -34.82 -16.51 7.09
N ALA A 130 -35.30 -17.61 6.49
CA ALA A 130 -36.70 -17.80 6.14
C ALA A 130 -37.60 -18.01 7.38
N ASP A 131 -37.10 -18.70 8.41
CA ASP A 131 -37.83 -18.94 9.65
C ASP A 131 -38.01 -17.61 10.42
N PHE A 132 -36.96 -16.78 10.46
CA PHE A 132 -37.07 -15.41 10.99
C PHE A 132 -38.03 -14.54 10.17
N ALA A 133 -38.03 -14.65 8.83
CA ALA A 133 -38.98 -13.90 8.01
C ALA A 133 -40.44 -14.26 8.31
N LYS A 134 -40.73 -15.56 8.53
CA LYS A 134 -42.06 -16.04 8.93
C LYS A 134 -42.48 -15.52 10.30
N ALA A 135 -41.61 -15.63 11.30
CA ALA A 135 -41.90 -15.12 12.65
C ALA A 135 -42.12 -13.59 12.65
N VAL A 136 -41.32 -12.87 11.86
CA VAL A 136 -41.45 -11.42 11.67
C VAL A 136 -42.75 -11.04 10.95
N GLN A 137 -43.27 -11.88 10.06
CA GLN A 137 -44.57 -11.70 9.41
C GLN A 137 -45.73 -11.93 10.38
N GLN A 138 -45.59 -12.85 11.33
CA GLN A 138 -46.58 -13.12 12.38
C GLN A 138 -46.67 -11.96 13.39
N VAL A 139 -45.52 -11.44 13.83
CA VAL A 139 -45.46 -10.34 14.84
C VAL A 139 -45.74 -8.96 14.23
N ALA A 140 -45.44 -8.76 12.95
CA ALA A 140 -45.65 -7.49 12.25
C ALA A 140 -46.09 -7.70 10.79
N PRO A 141 -47.38 -8.01 10.54
CA PRO A 141 -47.89 -8.20 9.19
C PRO A 141 -47.80 -6.91 8.36
N MET A 142 -47.33 -7.04 7.12
CA MET A 142 -47.14 -5.91 6.21
C MET A 142 -48.49 -5.47 5.62
N VAL A 143 -49.04 -4.37 6.11
CA VAL A 143 -50.21 -3.73 5.49
C VAL A 143 -49.76 -3.09 4.18
N LYS A 144 -50.19 -3.65 3.05
CA LYS A 144 -50.05 -2.99 1.74
C LYS A 144 -50.82 -1.66 1.80
N ARG A 145 -50.11 -0.54 1.88
CA ARG A 145 -50.74 0.80 1.91
C ARG A 145 -51.40 1.06 0.56
N ALA A 146 -52.74 1.06 0.55
CA ALA A 146 -53.49 1.79 -0.47
C ALA A 146 -53.29 3.30 -0.21
N THR A 147 -52.94 4.03 -1.25
CA THR A 147 -52.83 5.50 -1.29
C THR A 147 -54.16 6.13 -0.87
N LYS A 148 -54.18 6.85 0.26
CA LYS A 148 -55.32 7.67 0.68
C LYS A 148 -55.22 9.04 -0.01
N SER A 149 -56.25 9.40 -0.77
CA SER A 149 -56.48 10.75 -1.27
C SER A 149 -56.88 11.68 -0.13
N GLU A 150 -56.23 12.84 -0.02
CA GLU A 150 -56.63 13.95 0.85
C GLU A 150 -57.90 14.61 0.30
N ASN A 151 -58.88 14.84 1.17
CA ASN A 151 -60.06 15.67 0.89
C ASN A 151 -59.78 17.11 1.34
N PRO A 152 -59.87 18.14 0.48
CA PRO A 152 -59.92 19.52 0.95
C PRO A 152 -61.38 19.96 1.16
N LYS A 153 -61.67 20.45 2.36
CA LYS A 153 -62.90 21.18 2.69
C LYS A 153 -62.84 22.58 2.06
N THR A 154 -63.66 22.84 1.05
CA THR A 154 -63.91 24.20 0.52
C THR A 154 -65.42 24.43 0.39
N GLN A 155 -66.06 24.80 1.49
CA GLN A 155 -67.39 25.41 1.46
C GLN A 155 -67.29 26.78 2.14
N LEU A 156 -67.23 27.84 1.33
CA LEU A 156 -67.13 29.22 1.83
C LEU A 156 -68.31 30.13 1.41
N CYS A 157 -69.29 29.64 0.66
CA CYS A 157 -70.48 30.42 0.28
C CYS A 157 -71.76 29.58 0.42
N LYS A 158 -72.75 30.08 1.16
CA LYS A 158 -74.06 29.42 1.38
C LYS A 158 -75.09 29.70 0.28
N SER A 159 -74.82 30.65 -0.62
CA SER A 159 -75.73 31.02 -1.71
C SER A 159 -74.96 31.30 -3.00
N ALA A 160 -75.50 30.87 -4.14
CA ALA A 160 -74.91 31.09 -5.47
C ALA A 160 -75.97 31.53 -6.48
N ARG A 161 -75.57 32.31 -7.49
CA ARG A 161 -76.45 32.80 -8.56
C ARG A 161 -75.98 32.27 -9.90
N ILE A 162 -76.88 31.78 -10.75
CA ILE A 162 -76.50 31.28 -12.08
C ILE A 162 -76.18 32.44 -13.01
N SER A 163 -74.95 32.50 -13.52
CA SER A 163 -74.42 33.53 -14.42
C SER A 163 -74.33 33.11 -15.89
N SER A 164 -74.58 31.83 -16.19
CA SER A 164 -74.49 31.32 -17.55
C SER A 164 -75.78 31.54 -18.33
N GLN A 165 -75.71 32.35 -19.40
CA GLN A 165 -76.86 32.68 -20.26
C GLN A 165 -77.40 31.47 -21.03
N SER A 166 -76.62 30.40 -21.18
CA SER A 166 -77.03 29.14 -21.80
C SER A 166 -77.78 28.22 -20.83
N HIS A 167 -77.79 28.53 -19.53
CA HIS A 167 -78.47 27.73 -18.53
C HIS A 167 -79.96 28.10 -18.46
N PRO A 168 -80.90 27.14 -18.41
CA PRO A 168 -82.34 27.40 -18.44
C PRO A 168 -82.85 28.25 -17.27
N ARG A 169 -82.11 28.27 -16.15
CA ARG A 169 -82.38 29.07 -14.94
C ARG A 169 -81.47 30.29 -14.79
N TYR A 170 -81.00 30.86 -15.92
CA TYR A 170 -80.12 32.04 -15.91
C TYR A 170 -80.71 33.19 -15.07
N GLY A 171 -79.91 33.73 -14.14
CA GLY A 171 -80.30 34.86 -13.30
C GLY A 171 -80.95 34.49 -11.96
N GLU A 172 -81.33 33.21 -11.76
CA GLU A 172 -81.88 32.71 -10.50
C GLU A 172 -80.79 32.48 -9.44
N SER A 173 -81.16 32.68 -8.17
CA SER A 173 -80.30 32.44 -7.01
C SER A 173 -80.79 31.23 -6.20
N GLY A 174 -79.87 30.40 -5.74
CA GLY A 174 -80.16 29.26 -4.87
C GLY A 174 -79.16 29.11 -3.72
N VAL A 175 -79.48 28.21 -2.80
CA VAL A 175 -78.70 27.93 -1.58
C VAL A 175 -77.89 26.64 -1.79
N ILE A 176 -76.62 26.67 -1.40
CA ILE A 176 -75.73 25.49 -1.43
C ILE A 176 -75.85 24.83 -0.05
N GLU A 177 -76.71 23.83 0.07
CA GLU A 177 -76.98 23.14 1.34
C GLU A 177 -76.11 21.89 1.55
N ALA A 178 -75.48 21.36 0.49
CA ALA A 178 -74.80 20.07 0.49
C ALA A 178 -73.33 20.15 0.05
N ASP A 179 -72.51 19.22 0.55
CA ASP A 179 -71.13 19.02 0.11
C ASP A 179 -71.07 18.77 -1.40
N ALA A 180 -70.13 19.45 -2.06
CA ALA A 180 -69.95 19.35 -3.49
C ALA A 180 -69.52 17.90 -3.87
N PRO A 181 -70.14 17.27 -4.88
CA PRO A 181 -69.75 15.92 -5.30
C PRO A 181 -68.36 15.89 -5.95
N ASN A 182 -67.86 17.02 -6.47
CA ASN A 182 -66.50 17.17 -6.98
C ASN A 182 -66.06 18.66 -6.94
N ASN A 183 -64.81 18.93 -7.32
CA ASN A 183 -64.21 20.28 -7.26
C ASN A 183 -64.76 21.26 -8.32
N TYR A 184 -65.59 20.80 -9.25
CA TYR A 184 -66.07 21.58 -10.40
C TYR A 184 -67.58 21.76 -10.41
N GLN A 185 -68.33 21.13 -9.50
CA GLN A 185 -69.77 21.15 -9.50
C GLN A 185 -70.31 21.30 -8.08
N GLN A 186 -71.39 22.05 -7.95
CA GLN A 186 -72.09 22.27 -6.69
C GLN A 186 -73.57 21.91 -6.82
N ILE A 187 -74.15 21.40 -5.74
CA ILE A 187 -75.59 21.15 -5.66
C ILE A 187 -76.24 22.42 -5.13
N VAL A 188 -77.06 23.05 -5.97
CA VAL A 188 -77.79 24.29 -5.64
C VAL A 188 -79.27 23.97 -5.50
N THR A 189 -79.86 24.33 -4.36
CA THR A 189 -81.30 24.23 -4.08
C THR A 189 -81.95 25.58 -4.43
N PHE A 190 -82.94 25.59 -5.33
CA PHE A 190 -83.67 26.80 -5.74
C PHE A 190 -84.90 27.05 -4.85
N SER A 191 -85.51 28.24 -4.97
CA SER A 191 -86.74 28.63 -4.23
C SER A 191 -87.91 27.66 -4.42
N ASP A 192 -87.92 26.95 -5.54
CA ASP A 192 -88.98 26.02 -5.92
C ASP A 192 -88.81 24.63 -5.26
N GLY A 193 -87.74 24.45 -4.48
CA GLY A 193 -87.38 23.18 -3.82
C GLY A 193 -86.62 22.20 -4.73
N GLU A 194 -86.43 22.53 -6.01
CA GLU A 194 -85.64 21.73 -6.94
C GLU A 194 -84.14 21.83 -6.64
N ARG A 195 -83.45 20.67 -6.68
CA ARG A 195 -82.01 20.54 -6.47
C ARG A 195 -81.34 20.21 -7.79
N LEU A 196 -80.44 21.08 -8.25
CA LEU A 196 -79.70 20.87 -9.50
C LEU A 196 -78.20 20.84 -9.24
N LEU A 197 -77.51 20.01 -10.02
CA LEU A 197 -76.06 19.98 -10.06
C LEU A 197 -75.57 20.98 -11.11
N ILE A 198 -74.85 22.01 -10.66
CA ILE A 198 -74.44 23.14 -11.51
C ILE A 198 -72.92 23.22 -11.53
N ASN A 199 -72.34 23.52 -12.68
CA ASN A 199 -70.90 23.69 -12.84
C ASN A 199 -70.45 25.02 -12.20
N ASN A 200 -69.31 25.02 -11.52
CA ASN A 200 -68.76 26.20 -10.85
C ASN A 200 -68.49 27.36 -11.83
N ALA A 201 -68.23 27.05 -13.10
CA ALA A 201 -68.08 28.06 -14.16
C ALA A 201 -69.37 28.83 -14.45
N ASP A 202 -70.53 28.24 -14.19
CA ASP A 202 -71.84 28.81 -14.47
C ASP A 202 -72.42 29.62 -13.29
N LEU A 203 -71.68 29.74 -12.18
CA LEU A 203 -72.10 30.44 -10.96
C LEU A 203 -71.37 31.79 -10.79
N ALA A 204 -72.12 32.88 -10.65
CA ALA A 204 -71.61 34.16 -10.16
C ALA A 204 -71.60 34.20 -8.63
N GLY A 205 -70.55 34.82 -8.06
CA GLY A 205 -70.33 34.94 -6.62
C GLY A 205 -69.27 33.99 -6.05
N LEU A 206 -68.98 32.86 -6.71
CA LEU A 206 -67.88 31.98 -6.28
C LEU A 206 -66.51 32.55 -6.66
N ASN A 207 -66.40 33.11 -7.87
CA ASN A 207 -65.17 33.72 -8.38
C ASN A 207 -64.96 35.16 -7.88
N ASP A 208 -66.03 35.93 -7.61
CA ASP A 208 -65.92 37.30 -7.09
C ASP A 208 -65.48 37.34 -5.61
N ALA A 209 -65.79 36.30 -4.83
CA ALA A 209 -65.29 36.14 -3.47
C ALA A 209 -63.81 35.67 -3.44
N ILE A 210 -63.31 35.05 -4.51
CA ILE A 210 -61.91 34.60 -4.60
C ILE A 210 -61.00 35.72 -5.15
N VAL A 211 -61.55 36.72 -5.87
CA VAL A 211 -60.75 37.76 -6.55
C VAL A 211 -60.59 39.06 -5.75
N CYS A 212 -61.28 39.26 -4.62
CA CYS A 212 -61.11 40.48 -3.80
C CYS A 212 -59.82 40.55 -2.97
N GLU A 213 -58.92 39.55 -3.01
CA GLU A 213 -57.61 39.64 -2.32
C GLU A 213 -56.40 39.85 -3.25
N SER A 214 -56.56 39.82 -4.58
CA SER A 214 -55.41 39.87 -5.51
C SER A 214 -55.10 41.25 -6.11
N SER A 215 -55.88 42.29 -5.84
CA SER A 215 -55.60 43.66 -6.32
C SER A 215 -55.04 44.55 -5.20
N GLY A 216 -53.71 44.46 -5.02
CA GLY A 216 -52.90 45.54 -4.45
C GLY A 216 -53.19 45.93 -3.00
N ARG A 217 -52.80 45.08 -2.04
CA ARG A 217 -52.54 45.55 -0.67
C ARG A 217 -51.37 46.53 -0.72
N THR A 218 -51.66 47.84 -0.65
CA THR A 218 -50.62 48.87 -0.47
C THR A 218 -50.07 48.74 0.95
N TYR A 219 -48.97 47.99 1.10
CA TYR A 219 -48.29 47.84 2.38
C TYR A 219 -47.71 49.20 2.85
N PRO A 220 -47.66 49.46 4.16
CA PRO A 220 -46.99 50.65 4.71
C PRO A 220 -45.53 50.76 4.24
N LYS A 221 -45.03 51.97 3.99
CA LYS A 221 -43.69 52.24 3.45
C LYS A 221 -42.56 51.64 4.31
N GLU A 222 -42.79 51.56 5.62
CA GLU A 222 -41.85 50.95 6.58
C GLU A 222 -41.58 49.47 6.27
N TYR A 223 -42.57 48.73 5.77
CA TYR A 223 -42.37 47.35 5.36
C TYR A 223 -41.60 47.25 4.05
N SER A 224 -41.81 48.15 3.09
CA SER A 224 -41.01 48.16 1.87
C SER A 224 -39.55 48.51 2.14
N GLU A 225 -39.28 49.43 3.07
CA GLU A 225 -37.92 49.79 3.49
C GLU A 225 -37.27 48.65 4.28
N ALA A 226 -38.00 47.98 5.16
CA ALA A 226 -37.51 46.81 5.89
C ALA A 226 -37.20 45.64 4.94
N ILE A 227 -38.04 45.38 3.94
CA ILE A 227 -37.80 44.36 2.92
C ILE A 227 -36.55 44.71 2.11
N ALA A 228 -36.42 45.95 1.64
CA ALA A 228 -35.24 46.40 0.91
C ALA A 228 -33.94 46.28 1.73
N ALA A 229 -33.98 46.66 3.02
CA ALA A 229 -32.83 46.53 3.93
C ALA A 229 -32.44 45.05 4.17
N ILE A 230 -33.42 44.15 4.26
CA ILE A 230 -33.18 42.70 4.38
C ILE A 230 -32.57 42.16 3.08
N GLU A 231 -33.09 42.56 1.92
CA GLU A 231 -32.55 42.16 0.61
C GLU A 231 -31.10 42.63 0.41
N GLU A 232 -30.77 43.85 0.82
CA GLU A 232 -29.41 44.37 0.76
C GLU A 232 -28.46 43.58 1.67
N ARG A 233 -28.88 43.28 2.91
CA ARG A 233 -28.08 42.44 3.83
C ARG A 233 -27.86 41.05 3.25
N HIS A 234 -28.89 40.42 2.70
CA HIS A 234 -28.77 39.11 2.07
C HIS A 234 -27.83 39.15 0.85
N LYS A 235 -27.88 40.20 0.02
CA LYS A 235 -26.94 40.36 -1.10
C LYS A 235 -25.49 40.44 -0.61
N GLN A 236 -25.23 41.25 0.41
CA GLN A 236 -23.90 41.38 1.00
C GLN A 236 -23.40 40.06 1.63
N GLU A 237 -24.28 39.32 2.32
CA GLU A 237 -23.94 38.02 2.89
C GLU A 237 -23.64 36.98 1.81
N LEU A 238 -24.42 36.95 0.72
CA LEU A 238 -24.16 36.06 -0.41
C LEU A 238 -22.83 36.40 -1.10
N GLU A 239 -22.54 37.68 -1.31
CA GLU A 239 -21.26 38.12 -1.88
C GLU A 239 -20.10 37.70 -0.98
N ARG A 240 -20.21 37.93 0.34
CA ARG A 240 -19.20 37.51 1.31
C ARG A 240 -18.99 36.00 1.30
N LEU A 241 -20.05 35.21 1.38
CA LEU A 241 -19.97 33.74 1.34
C LEU A 241 -19.38 33.24 0.03
N SER A 242 -19.71 33.88 -1.10
CA SER A 242 -19.13 33.51 -2.40
C SER A 242 -17.63 33.77 -2.46
N GLN A 243 -17.15 34.85 -1.84
CA GLN A 243 -15.72 35.16 -1.76
C GLN A 243 -15.00 34.19 -0.81
N GLU A 244 -15.57 33.91 0.36
CA GLU A 244 -15.02 32.94 1.32
C GLU A 244 -14.95 31.54 0.69
N LEU A 245 -15.98 31.10 -0.04
CA LEU A 245 -15.96 29.83 -0.77
C LEU A 245 -14.90 29.82 -1.87
N ARG A 246 -14.76 30.90 -2.64
CA ARG A 246 -13.72 30.99 -3.68
C ARG A 246 -12.32 30.89 -3.09
N ILE A 247 -12.06 31.57 -1.99
CA ILE A 247 -10.77 31.51 -1.27
C ILE A 247 -10.55 30.11 -0.70
N GLY A 248 -11.58 29.51 -0.08
CA GLY A 248 -11.51 28.15 0.45
C GLY A 248 -11.18 27.11 -0.61
N LEU A 249 -11.84 27.17 -1.77
CA LEU A 249 -11.58 26.28 -2.90
C LEU A 249 -10.17 26.47 -3.46
N GLN A 250 -9.69 27.71 -3.57
CA GLN A 250 -8.32 27.99 -4.02
C GLN A 250 -7.28 27.46 -3.02
N ALA A 251 -7.51 27.63 -1.72
CA ALA A 251 -6.63 27.11 -0.68
C ALA A 251 -6.59 25.59 -0.68
N GLU A 252 -7.75 24.92 -0.79
CA GLU A 252 -7.83 23.46 -0.84
C GLU A 252 -7.15 22.90 -2.10
N ALA A 253 -7.37 23.54 -3.26
CA ALA A 253 -6.67 23.18 -4.50
C ALA A 253 -5.15 23.38 -4.37
N GLY A 254 -4.71 24.45 -3.70
CA GLY A 254 -3.30 24.72 -3.39
C GLY A 254 -2.69 23.62 -2.52
N VAL A 255 -3.31 23.28 -1.40
CA VAL A 255 -2.84 22.23 -0.48
C VAL A 255 -2.79 20.87 -1.17
N LYS A 256 -3.80 20.53 -1.98
CA LYS A 256 -3.80 19.29 -2.78
C LYS A 256 -2.65 19.27 -3.79
N ALA A 257 -2.44 20.36 -4.52
CA ALA A 257 -1.33 20.46 -5.47
C ALA A 257 0.04 20.36 -4.79
N GLU A 258 0.24 21.05 -3.67
CA GLU A 258 1.48 20.99 -2.88
C GLU A 258 1.74 19.58 -2.35
N SER A 259 0.70 18.91 -1.83
CA SER A 259 0.83 17.53 -1.35
C SER A 259 1.25 16.56 -2.46
N GLN A 260 0.66 16.67 -3.66
CA GLN A 260 1.03 15.85 -4.81
C GLN A 260 2.47 16.13 -5.26
N VAL A 261 2.88 17.39 -5.31
CA VAL A 261 4.27 17.76 -5.65
C VAL A 261 5.25 17.22 -4.60
N GLN A 262 4.90 17.30 -3.31
CA GLN A 262 5.73 16.80 -2.24
C GLN A 262 5.89 15.28 -2.30
N GLU A 263 4.81 14.53 -2.56
CA GLU A 263 4.84 13.08 -2.78
C GLU A 263 5.70 12.71 -3.99
N GLN A 264 5.53 13.44 -5.11
CA GLN A 264 6.36 13.24 -6.31
C GLN A 264 7.84 13.47 -6.01
N ILE A 265 8.19 14.57 -5.33
CA ILE A 265 9.58 14.86 -4.95
C ILE A 265 10.14 13.77 -4.04
N GLN A 266 9.38 13.30 -3.05
CA GLN A 266 9.82 12.21 -2.16
C GLN A 266 10.03 10.91 -2.93
N SER A 267 9.12 10.56 -3.84
CA SER A 267 9.25 9.37 -4.68
C SER A 267 10.50 9.43 -5.57
N LEU A 268 10.77 10.58 -6.19
CA LEU A 268 11.94 10.81 -7.04
C LEU A 268 13.24 10.77 -6.23
N GLN A 269 13.25 11.34 -5.02
CA GLN A 269 14.41 11.27 -4.13
C GLN A 269 14.74 9.84 -3.73
N ASN A 270 13.71 9.03 -3.43
CA ASN A 270 13.90 7.63 -3.08
C ASN A 270 14.43 6.83 -4.28
N LEU A 271 13.89 7.06 -5.48
CA LEU A 271 14.37 6.43 -6.71
C LEU A 271 15.82 6.81 -7.01
N TYR A 272 16.19 8.09 -6.83
CA TYR A 272 17.56 8.56 -7.02
C TYR A 272 18.54 7.90 -6.03
N LYS A 273 18.14 7.73 -4.77
CA LYS A 273 18.94 7.00 -3.77
C LYS A 273 19.17 5.55 -4.19
N GLN A 274 18.11 4.85 -4.60
CA GLN A 274 18.21 3.46 -5.09
C GLN A 274 19.13 3.37 -6.30
N GLN A 275 19.00 4.28 -7.27
CA GLN A 275 19.85 4.31 -8.45
C GLN A 275 21.32 4.55 -8.08
N LYS A 276 21.60 5.43 -7.10
CA LYS A 276 22.96 5.68 -6.62
C LYS A 276 23.56 4.45 -5.95
N GLU A 277 22.78 3.74 -5.12
CA GLU A 277 23.20 2.49 -4.49
C GLU A 277 23.52 1.41 -5.52
N GLN A 278 22.67 1.24 -6.54
CA GLN A 278 22.92 0.30 -7.64
C GLN A 278 24.18 0.66 -8.41
N ASN A 279 24.41 1.94 -8.71
CA ASN A 279 25.65 2.38 -9.38
C ASN A 279 26.90 2.06 -8.55
N ILE A 280 26.86 2.26 -7.23
CA ILE A 280 27.97 1.89 -6.34
C ILE A 280 28.22 0.38 -6.38
N GLN A 281 27.16 -0.43 -6.31
CA GLN A 281 27.28 -1.90 -6.39
C GLN A 281 27.85 -2.36 -7.73
N LEU A 282 27.42 -1.75 -8.83
CA LEU A 282 27.95 -2.05 -10.16
C LEU A 282 29.43 -1.65 -10.26
N GLN A 283 29.82 -0.50 -9.72
CA GLN A 283 31.20 -0.06 -9.72
C GLN A 283 32.09 -0.99 -8.89
N GLN A 284 31.61 -1.48 -7.75
CA GLN A 284 32.30 -2.51 -6.96
C GLN A 284 32.49 -3.80 -7.76
N ARG A 285 31.43 -4.32 -8.38
CA ARG A 285 31.53 -5.52 -9.24
C ARG A 285 32.49 -5.34 -10.41
N LEU A 286 32.52 -4.17 -11.03
CA LEU A 286 33.49 -3.86 -12.09
C LEU A 286 34.92 -3.91 -11.55
N SER A 287 35.18 -3.33 -10.38
CA SER A 287 36.51 -3.38 -9.76
C SER A 287 36.94 -4.80 -9.38
N GLU A 288 36.01 -5.64 -8.91
CA GLU A 288 36.25 -7.05 -8.63
C GLU A 288 36.59 -7.81 -9.93
N MET A 289 35.82 -7.59 -10.99
CA MET A 289 36.06 -8.20 -12.30
C MET A 289 37.41 -7.79 -12.90
N GLU A 290 37.79 -6.52 -12.79
CA GLU A 290 39.12 -6.05 -13.20
C GLU A 290 40.24 -6.71 -12.37
N GLY A 291 40.03 -6.89 -11.07
CA GLY A 291 40.96 -7.62 -10.20
C GLY A 291 41.12 -9.09 -10.63
N LEU A 292 40.01 -9.77 -10.91
CA LEU A 292 40.02 -11.15 -11.41
C LEU A 292 40.74 -11.26 -12.76
N GLN A 293 40.50 -10.33 -13.69
CA GLN A 293 41.20 -10.32 -14.99
C GLN A 293 42.71 -10.16 -14.83
N ARG A 294 43.17 -9.31 -13.89
CA ARG A 294 44.62 -9.18 -13.60
C ARG A 294 45.21 -10.49 -13.07
N LEU A 295 44.53 -11.14 -12.14
CA LEU A 295 44.96 -12.43 -11.59
C LEU A 295 44.96 -13.54 -12.66
N GLU A 296 44.03 -13.49 -13.61
CA GLU A 296 44.00 -14.42 -14.74
C GLU A 296 45.22 -14.21 -15.66
N ILE A 297 45.55 -12.95 -15.99
CA ILE A 297 46.74 -12.60 -16.78
C ILE A 297 48.02 -13.04 -16.05
N GLU A 298 48.15 -12.77 -14.76
CA GLU A 298 49.30 -13.20 -13.96
C GLU A 298 49.44 -14.72 -13.92
N ASN A 299 48.32 -15.45 -13.75
CA ASN A 299 48.34 -16.92 -13.82
C ASN A 299 48.78 -17.42 -15.19
N GLN A 300 48.31 -16.82 -16.28
CA GLN A 300 48.75 -17.18 -17.63
C GLN A 300 50.25 -16.93 -17.83
N GLN A 301 50.77 -15.79 -17.34
CA GLN A 301 52.21 -15.49 -17.38
C GLN A 301 53.03 -16.50 -16.57
N LEU A 302 52.57 -16.86 -15.37
CA LEU A 302 53.21 -17.87 -14.53
C LEU A 302 53.20 -19.24 -15.20
N GLN A 303 52.09 -19.64 -15.81
CA GLN A 303 52.00 -20.90 -16.56
C GLN A 303 52.96 -20.93 -17.75
N GLN A 304 53.04 -19.84 -18.53
CA GLN A 304 54.02 -19.73 -19.62
C GLN A 304 55.45 -19.84 -19.09
N ARG A 305 55.75 -19.18 -17.97
CA ARG A 305 57.08 -19.23 -17.36
C ARG A 305 57.42 -20.63 -16.84
N ILE A 306 56.47 -21.33 -16.23
CA ILE A 306 56.65 -22.73 -15.80
C ILE A 306 56.93 -23.61 -17.02
N GLN A 307 56.15 -23.49 -18.09
CA GLN A 307 56.38 -24.27 -19.31
C GLN A 307 57.75 -23.98 -19.95
N GLU A 308 58.19 -22.72 -19.96
CA GLU A 308 59.54 -22.36 -20.43
C GLU A 308 60.62 -23.02 -19.57
N LEU A 309 60.46 -22.99 -18.24
CA LEU A 309 61.40 -23.62 -17.31
C LEU A 309 61.39 -25.14 -17.46
N GLU A 310 60.22 -25.77 -17.61
CA GLU A 310 60.06 -27.20 -17.86
C GLU A 310 60.78 -27.60 -19.16
N ARG A 311 60.56 -26.88 -20.26
CA ARG A 311 61.29 -27.12 -21.52
C ARG A 311 62.79 -26.90 -21.38
N ALA A 312 63.22 -25.88 -20.64
CA ALA A 312 64.64 -25.63 -20.40
C ALA A 312 65.29 -26.75 -19.56
N VAL A 313 64.54 -27.36 -18.65
CA VAL A 313 64.95 -28.54 -17.89
C VAL A 313 64.98 -29.78 -18.79
N GLU A 314 63.97 -30.02 -19.63
CA GLU A 314 63.94 -31.16 -20.56
C GLU A 314 65.07 -31.08 -21.61
N GLN A 315 65.33 -29.88 -22.15
CA GLN A 315 66.37 -29.67 -23.17
C GLN A 315 67.80 -29.78 -22.62
N ARG A 316 68.00 -29.60 -21.30
CA ARG A 316 69.30 -29.83 -20.66
C ARG A 316 69.32 -31.23 -20.04
N PRO A 317 69.99 -32.23 -20.65
CA PRO A 317 70.08 -33.54 -20.05
C PRO A 317 70.70 -33.42 -18.65
N SER A 318 70.15 -34.14 -17.67
CA SER A 318 70.52 -34.09 -16.24
C SER A 318 72.04 -34.23 -16.00
N GLN A 319 72.75 -34.82 -16.96
CA GLN A 319 74.21 -34.96 -17.00
C GLN A 319 74.97 -33.62 -17.09
N GLU A 320 74.44 -32.58 -17.73
CA GLU A 320 75.11 -31.27 -17.83
C GLU A 320 75.05 -30.48 -16.52
N TRP A 321 73.93 -30.56 -15.80
CA TRP A 321 73.80 -29.99 -14.45
C TRP A 321 74.66 -30.75 -13.43
N GLY A 322 74.67 -32.09 -13.52
CA GLY A 322 75.56 -32.94 -12.73
C GLY A 322 77.03 -32.59 -12.96
N ASN A 323 77.45 -32.42 -14.21
CA ASN A 323 78.85 -32.10 -14.54
C ASN A 323 79.23 -30.67 -14.15
N THR A 324 78.38 -29.66 -14.33
CA THR A 324 78.73 -28.27 -13.98
C THR A 324 78.80 -28.05 -12.47
N MET A 325 77.83 -28.54 -11.70
CA MET A 325 77.89 -28.46 -10.23
C MET A 325 79.06 -29.27 -9.67
N THR A 326 79.29 -30.49 -10.17
CA THR A 326 80.41 -31.32 -9.71
C THR A 326 81.76 -30.71 -10.11
N GLN A 327 81.88 -30.09 -11.29
CA GLN A 327 83.09 -29.38 -11.71
C GLN A 327 83.36 -28.09 -10.92
N GLN A 328 82.31 -27.33 -10.58
CA GLN A 328 82.48 -26.13 -9.75
C GLN A 328 82.81 -26.50 -8.29
N ALA A 329 82.15 -27.51 -7.74
CA ALA A 329 82.45 -28.05 -6.42
C ALA A 329 83.88 -28.60 -6.35
N THR A 330 84.32 -29.38 -7.34
CA THR A 330 85.71 -29.88 -7.41
C THR A 330 86.72 -28.75 -7.61
N LYS A 331 86.42 -27.71 -8.40
CA LYS A 331 87.29 -26.52 -8.50
C LYS A 331 87.40 -25.77 -7.17
N ALA A 332 86.30 -25.57 -6.47
CA ALA A 332 86.28 -24.89 -5.17
C ALA A 332 87.04 -25.71 -4.11
N LEU A 333 86.82 -27.02 -4.05
CA LEU A 333 87.51 -27.92 -3.14
C LEU A 333 89.02 -27.98 -3.45
N ASN A 334 89.40 -28.11 -4.73
CA ASN A 334 90.80 -28.05 -5.13
C ASN A 334 91.45 -26.70 -4.80
N LYS A 335 90.70 -25.58 -4.88
CA LYS A 335 91.19 -24.26 -4.48
C LYS A 335 91.38 -24.17 -2.97
N GLN A 336 90.43 -24.67 -2.17
CA GLN A 336 90.55 -24.72 -0.71
C GLN A 336 91.72 -25.62 -0.27
N VAL A 337 91.88 -26.79 -0.89
CA VAL A 337 93.01 -27.69 -0.63
C VAL A 337 94.33 -27.05 -1.03
N LYS A 338 94.41 -26.36 -2.19
CA LYS A 338 95.61 -25.62 -2.59
C LYS A 338 95.95 -24.48 -1.62
N GLN A 339 94.98 -23.68 -1.21
CA GLN A 339 95.18 -22.61 -0.22
C GLN A 339 95.57 -23.17 1.15
N ALA A 340 95.04 -24.33 1.53
CA ALA A 340 95.45 -25.01 2.75
C ALA A 340 96.89 -25.52 2.64
N LEU A 341 97.26 -26.13 1.52
CA LEU A 341 98.64 -26.55 1.22
C LEU A 341 99.63 -25.37 1.24
N GLU A 342 99.26 -24.22 0.69
CA GLU A 342 100.09 -22.99 0.74
C GLU A 342 100.24 -22.44 2.17
N LYS A 343 99.22 -22.62 3.02
CA LYS A 343 99.25 -22.21 4.43
C LYS A 343 99.91 -23.25 5.35
N THR A 344 100.02 -24.50 4.91
CA THR A 344 100.83 -25.49 5.62
C THR A 344 102.29 -25.21 5.34
N ILE A 345 103.08 -25.06 6.40
CA ILE A 345 104.55 -25.04 6.32
C ILE A 345 104.97 -26.26 5.50
N ASP A 346 105.84 -26.06 4.51
CA ASP A 346 106.30 -27.10 3.59
C ASP A 346 106.84 -28.29 4.40
N LEU A 347 106.03 -29.33 4.59
CA LEU A 347 106.42 -30.49 5.41
C LEU A 347 107.67 -31.18 4.82
N ARG A 348 107.93 -30.98 3.53
CA ARG A 348 109.17 -31.39 2.85
C ARG A 348 110.38 -30.60 3.32
N SER A 349 110.25 -29.31 3.67
CA SER A 349 111.34 -28.51 4.25
C SER A 349 111.68 -28.96 5.68
N LEU A 350 110.67 -29.32 6.47
CA LEU A 350 110.83 -29.90 7.82
C LEU A 350 111.49 -31.29 7.82
N ALA A 351 111.38 -32.04 6.72
CA ALA A 351 111.99 -33.36 6.56
C ALA A 351 113.48 -33.31 6.14
N VAL A 352 113.95 -32.19 5.56
CA VAL A 352 115.34 -32.02 5.11
C VAL A 352 116.25 -31.56 6.26
N GLU A 353 115.74 -30.71 7.16
CA GLU A 353 116.40 -30.36 8.42
C GLU A 353 115.41 -30.47 9.59
N PRO A 354 115.30 -31.64 10.25
CA PRO A 354 114.49 -31.74 11.45
C PRO A 354 115.12 -30.87 12.54
N PRO A 355 114.37 -29.98 13.23
CA PRO A 355 114.93 -29.17 14.30
C PRO A 355 115.42 -30.10 15.42
N LYS A 356 116.75 -30.16 15.59
CA LYS A 356 117.45 -31.16 16.41
C LYS A 356 117.28 -30.99 17.93
N GLU A 357 116.55 -29.98 18.39
CA GLU A 357 116.47 -29.66 19.82
C GLU A 357 115.07 -29.78 20.44
N ASN A 358 113.99 -30.03 19.67
CA ASN A 358 112.67 -30.17 20.29
C ASN A 358 111.67 -31.02 19.48
N ALA A 359 111.63 -32.33 19.74
CA ALA A 359 110.71 -33.27 19.09
C ALA A 359 109.21 -32.90 19.27
N GLN A 360 108.88 -32.20 20.37
CA GLN A 360 107.53 -31.69 20.61
C GLN A 360 107.12 -30.59 19.63
N GLU A 361 108.06 -29.74 19.19
CA GLU A 361 107.76 -28.69 18.22
C GLU A 361 107.55 -29.27 16.81
N CYS A 362 108.30 -30.30 16.42
CA CYS A 362 108.05 -31.05 15.18
C CYS A 362 106.63 -31.62 15.15
N LEU A 363 106.23 -32.29 16.23
CA LEU A 363 104.89 -32.88 16.35
C LEU A 363 103.80 -31.81 16.31
N ARG A 364 104.02 -30.68 16.99
CA ARG A 364 103.08 -29.55 16.97
C ARG A 364 102.90 -28.95 15.57
N LEU A 365 104.00 -28.75 14.83
CA LEU A 365 103.95 -28.22 13.47
C LEU A 365 103.30 -29.21 12.49
N MET A 366 103.58 -30.51 12.62
CA MET A 366 102.91 -31.56 11.84
C MET A 366 101.41 -31.63 12.16
N GLY A 367 101.04 -31.55 13.44
CA GLY A 367 99.64 -31.53 13.88
C GLY A 367 98.87 -30.31 13.35
N MET A 368 99.48 -29.13 13.35
CA MET A 368 98.88 -27.92 12.76
C MET A 368 98.72 -28.03 11.24
N ALA A 369 99.73 -28.56 10.54
CA ALA A 369 99.64 -28.78 9.10
C ALA A 369 98.54 -29.79 8.75
N LEU A 370 98.45 -30.88 9.50
CA LEU A 370 97.44 -31.92 9.31
C LEU A 370 96.03 -31.40 9.64
N LYS A 371 95.85 -30.57 10.69
CA LYS A 371 94.57 -29.90 11.01
C LYS A 371 94.10 -29.02 9.83
N ASN A 372 94.99 -28.21 9.28
CA ASN A 372 94.65 -27.29 8.18
C ASN A 372 94.24 -28.04 6.90
N LEU A 373 94.93 -29.13 6.54
CA LEU A 373 94.58 -29.95 5.38
C LEU A 373 93.30 -30.75 5.60
N ALA A 374 93.16 -31.36 6.78
CA ALA A 374 91.99 -32.16 7.12
C ALA A 374 90.70 -31.32 7.19
N SER A 375 90.80 -30.08 7.68
CA SER A 375 89.70 -29.11 7.67
C SER A 375 89.30 -28.72 6.24
N ALA A 376 90.28 -28.45 5.36
CA ALA A 376 90.00 -28.10 3.96
C ALA A 376 89.42 -29.26 3.13
N MET A 377 89.69 -30.51 3.52
CA MET A 377 89.16 -31.71 2.88
C MET A 377 87.88 -32.26 3.55
N ASN A 378 87.42 -31.65 4.65
CA ASN A 378 86.34 -32.18 5.49
C ASN A 378 86.57 -33.65 5.90
N ASN A 379 87.82 -34.03 6.19
CA ASN A 379 88.17 -35.40 6.59
C ASN A 379 88.23 -35.50 8.12
N THR A 380 87.17 -36.03 8.71
CA THR A 380 87.01 -36.15 10.17
C THR A 380 88.05 -37.06 10.82
N GLN A 381 88.41 -38.17 10.18
CA GLN A 381 89.45 -39.08 10.69
C GLN A 381 90.83 -38.42 10.74
N ALA A 382 91.13 -37.58 9.74
CA ALA A 382 92.37 -36.81 9.72
C ALA A 382 92.34 -35.66 10.76
N LEU A 383 91.19 -35.03 11.00
CA LEU A 383 91.04 -34.03 12.07
C LEU A 383 91.22 -34.64 13.47
N GLU A 384 90.68 -35.83 13.71
CA GLU A 384 90.88 -36.59 14.95
C GLU A 384 92.36 -36.93 15.16
N ALA A 385 93.05 -37.39 14.11
CA ALA A 385 94.49 -37.65 14.16
C ALA A 385 95.30 -36.37 14.45
N ALA A 386 94.92 -35.23 13.87
CA ALA A 386 95.56 -33.94 14.16
C ALA A 386 95.35 -33.51 15.62
N ALA A 387 94.14 -33.68 16.16
CA ALA A 387 93.81 -33.37 17.54
C ALA A 387 94.64 -34.21 18.53
N ILE A 388 94.82 -35.50 18.25
CA ILE A 388 95.67 -36.41 19.04
C ILE A 388 97.14 -35.97 18.99
N ILE A 389 97.67 -35.65 17.79
CA ILE A 389 99.06 -35.18 17.62
C ILE A 389 99.31 -33.85 18.36
N LEU A 390 98.30 -32.99 18.44
CA LEU A 390 98.35 -31.71 19.18
C LEU A 390 98.11 -31.86 20.69
N GLY A 391 97.89 -33.08 21.20
CA GLY A 391 97.74 -33.37 22.63
C GLY A 391 96.33 -33.09 23.19
N SER A 392 95.31 -33.08 22.34
CA SER A 392 93.90 -32.88 22.72
C SER A 392 93.07 -34.15 22.50
N GLU A 393 92.09 -34.41 23.36
CA GLU A 393 91.13 -35.51 23.16
C GLU A 393 90.26 -35.21 21.91
N PRO A 394 89.95 -36.22 21.07
CA PRO A 394 89.17 -36.06 19.85
C PRO A 394 87.70 -35.78 20.16
N THR A 395 87.42 -34.60 20.71
CA THR A 395 86.09 -34.10 21.02
C THR A 395 85.65 -33.12 19.93
N PRO A 396 84.34 -32.95 19.69
CA PRO A 396 83.83 -32.00 18.69
C PRO A 396 84.34 -30.57 18.87
N GLN A 397 84.66 -30.18 20.12
CA GLN A 397 85.21 -28.87 20.47
C GLN A 397 86.71 -28.71 20.15
N ALA A 398 87.49 -29.80 20.15
CA ALA A 398 88.91 -29.77 19.75
C ALA A 398 89.10 -29.86 18.22
N ILE A 399 88.13 -30.48 17.54
CA ILE A 399 88.06 -30.65 16.08
C ILE A 399 87.67 -29.35 15.37
N ALA A 400 86.81 -28.53 15.99
CA ALA A 400 86.51 -27.15 15.57
C ALA A 400 87.75 -26.24 15.66
#